data_AF-A0A0A9YC25-F1
#
_entry.id   AF-A0A0A9YC25-F1
#
_cell.length_a   1.000
_cell.length_b   1.000
_cell.length_c   1.000
_cell.angle_alpha   90.00
_cell.angle_beta   90.00
_cell.angle_gamma   90.00
#
_symmetry.space_group_name_H-M   'P 1'
#
loop_
_entity.id
_entity.type
_entity.pdbx_description
1 polymer ?
#
loop_
_entity_poly.entity_id
_entity_poly.type
_entity_poly.pdbx_seq_one_letter_code
_entity_poly.pdbx_strand_id
1 'polypeptide(L)'
;MTKKKGNKNKDDGDKGYELTFYRLLGCPFCAKVEAVMRYHNIPYTEVRINPINGAGIPDSRYRLTPQISFSPRHTSSSKLTDTDNGASTMIVDSACITNAFAKPLHYESQLQNPHITATRK
;
A
#
# COMPACT_ATOMS: atom_id res chain seq x y z
N MET A 1 -23.53 30.43 -29.24
CA MET A 1 -22.57 29.42 -28.77
C MET A 1 -21.72 30.00 -27.66
N THR A 2 -21.95 29.61 -26.40
CA THR A 2 -20.94 29.70 -25.32
C THR A 2 -21.35 28.79 -24.16
N LYS A 3 -20.94 27.52 -24.23
CA LYS A 3 -21.02 26.57 -23.10
C LYS A 3 -19.89 26.92 -22.12
N LYS A 4 -20.23 27.44 -20.95
CA LYS A 4 -19.29 27.65 -19.83
C LYS A 4 -18.98 26.28 -19.22
N LYS A 5 -17.74 25.79 -19.38
CA LYS A 5 -17.26 24.55 -18.77
C LYS A 5 -17.26 24.70 -17.24
N GLY A 6 -17.85 23.73 -16.56
CA GLY A 6 -17.82 23.63 -15.12
C GLY A 6 -16.41 23.32 -14.63
N ASN A 7 -16.01 23.97 -13.54
CA ASN A 7 -14.86 23.58 -12.75
C ASN A 7 -15.37 23.31 -11.33
N LYS A 8 -15.45 22.03 -10.95
CA LYS A 8 -15.67 21.61 -9.57
C LYS A 8 -14.35 21.01 -9.08
N ASN A 9 -13.44 21.87 -8.63
CA ASN A 9 -12.36 21.41 -7.77
C ASN A 9 -12.94 21.31 -6.36
N LYS A 10 -13.22 20.08 -5.95
CA LYS A 10 -13.60 19.75 -4.59
C LYS A 10 -12.30 19.49 -3.84
N ASP A 11 -11.84 20.51 -3.13
CA ASP A 11 -10.74 20.41 -2.17
C ASP A 11 -11.33 19.77 -0.90
N ASP A 12 -11.54 18.46 -0.95
CA ASP A 12 -11.86 17.66 0.21
C ASP A 12 -10.53 17.47 0.97
N GLY A 13 -10.37 18.15 2.11
CA GLY A 13 -9.15 18.17 2.92
C GLY A 13 -8.53 16.77 3.08
N ASP A 14 -7.50 16.51 2.28
CA ASP A 14 -6.83 15.23 2.13
C ASP A 14 -6.01 14.93 3.39
N LYS A 15 -6.59 14.20 4.33
CA LYS A 15 -5.80 13.37 5.25
C LYS A 15 -5.25 12.19 4.44
N GLY A 16 -4.34 12.50 3.51
CA GLY A 16 -3.78 11.54 2.60
C GLY A 16 -2.86 10.58 3.36
N TYR A 17 -2.77 9.35 2.87
CA TYR A 17 -1.71 8.43 3.25
C TYR A 17 -0.76 8.26 2.07
N GLU A 18 0.50 7.96 2.38
CA GLU A 18 1.48 7.50 1.42
C GLU A 18 1.74 6.01 1.67
N LEU A 19 1.79 5.26 0.57
CA LEU A 19 2.05 3.82 0.59
C LEU A 19 3.44 3.57 0.01
N THR A 20 4.32 2.96 0.80
CA THR A 20 5.64 2.53 0.35
C THR A 20 5.69 1.02 0.26
N PHE A 21 6.02 0.50 -0.92
CA PHE A 21 6.10 -0.92 -1.23
C PHE A 21 7.56 -1.37 -1.33
N TYR A 22 7.99 -2.20 -0.39
CA TYR A 22 9.34 -2.74 -0.33
C TYR A 22 9.38 -4.12 -0.97
N ARG A 23 10.12 -4.26 -2.06
CA ARG A 23 10.16 -5.49 -2.86
C ARG A 23 11.57 -5.90 -3.27
N LEU A 24 11.72 -7.20 -3.51
CA LEU A 24 12.87 -7.78 -4.20
C LEU A 24 12.50 -8.05 -5.65
N LEU A 25 13.38 -7.70 -6.60
CA LEU A 25 13.14 -7.89 -8.02
C LEU A 25 13.06 -9.40 -8.36
N GLY A 26 11.99 -9.81 -9.04
CA GLY A 26 11.77 -11.23 -9.40
C GLY A 26 11.13 -12.06 -8.29
N CYS A 27 10.78 -11.48 -7.13
CA CYS A 27 10.10 -12.20 -6.06
C CYS A 27 8.63 -12.49 -6.41
N PRO A 28 8.18 -13.76 -6.44
CA PRO A 28 6.79 -14.10 -6.77
C PRO A 28 5.79 -13.60 -5.74
N PHE A 29 6.17 -13.53 -4.46
CA PHE A 29 5.33 -12.97 -3.39
C PHE A 29 5.14 -11.46 -3.55
N CYS A 30 6.18 -10.75 -4.01
CA CYS A 30 6.08 -9.33 -4.35
C CYS A 30 5.18 -9.12 -5.58
N ALA A 31 5.32 -9.97 -6.62
CA ALA A 31 4.49 -9.90 -7.82
C ALA A 31 3.00 -10.09 -7.51
N LYS A 32 2.65 -10.97 -6.55
CA LYS A 32 1.28 -11.14 -6.06
C LYS A 32 0.69 -9.84 -5.53
N VAL A 33 1.40 -9.17 -4.62
CA VAL A 33 0.96 -7.91 -4.01
C VAL A 33 0.89 -6.79 -5.05
N GLU A 34 1.91 -6.70 -5.91
CA GLU A 34 1.97 -5.74 -7.02
C GLU A 34 0.80 -5.91 -8.00
N ALA A 35 0.42 -7.15 -8.32
CA ALA A 35 -0.72 -7.43 -9.19
C ALA A 35 -2.02 -6.87 -8.62
N VAL A 36 -2.27 -7.04 -7.31
CA VAL A 36 -3.44 -6.46 -6.63
C VAL A 36 -3.39 -4.93 -6.68
N MET A 37 -2.27 -4.33 -6.28
CA MET A 37 -2.13 -2.86 -6.27
C MET A 37 -2.31 -2.25 -7.65
N ARG A 38 -1.72 -2.87 -8.69
CA ARG A 38 -1.86 -2.41 -10.08
C ARG A 38 -3.27 -2.60 -10.62
N TYR A 39 -3.90 -3.74 -10.37
CA TYR A 39 -5.27 -4.02 -10.81
C TYR A 39 -6.25 -2.96 -10.26
N HIS A 40 -6.05 -2.53 -9.02
CA HIS A 40 -6.86 -1.50 -8.36
C HIS A 40 -6.34 -0.06 -8.53
N ASN A 41 -5.30 0.17 -9.35
CA ASN A 41 -4.69 1.48 -9.58
C ASN A 41 -4.25 2.21 -8.29
N ILE A 42 -3.76 1.47 -7.30
CA ILE A 42 -3.28 2.05 -6.04
C ILE A 42 -1.93 2.73 -6.29
N PRO A 43 -1.77 4.03 -6.00
CA PRO A 43 -0.48 4.69 -6.10
C PRO A 43 0.45 4.25 -4.97
N TYR A 44 1.70 3.93 -5.30
CA TYR A 44 2.71 3.52 -4.32
C TYR A 44 4.11 3.99 -4.71
N THR A 45 4.94 4.24 -3.71
CA THR A 45 6.38 4.46 -3.86
C THR A 45 7.09 3.11 -3.77
N GLU A 46 7.87 2.73 -4.78
CA GLU A 46 8.62 1.47 -4.79
C GLU A 46 10.01 1.64 -4.15
N VAL A 47 10.36 0.78 -3.21
CA VAL A 47 11.73 0.63 -2.70
C VAL A 47 12.24 -0.76 -3.04
N ARG A 48 13.32 -0.82 -3.81
CA ARG A 48 13.96 -2.08 -4.19
C ARG A 48 14.97 -2.49 -3.13
N ILE A 49 14.76 -3.68 -2.58
CA ILE A 49 15.67 -4.28 -1.61
C ILE A 49 16.79 -4.99 -2.36
N ASN A 50 18.03 -4.75 -1.91
CA ASN A 50 19.19 -5.46 -2.41
C ASN A 50 19.19 -6.91 -1.88
N PRO A 51 19.21 -7.93 -2.76
CA PRO A 51 19.10 -9.32 -2.35
C PRO A 51 20.32 -9.85 -1.60
N ILE A 52 21.49 -9.21 -1.73
CA ILE A 52 22.75 -9.69 -1.13
C ILE A 52 22.90 -9.18 0.30
N ASN A 53 22.68 -7.88 0.52
CA ASN A 53 22.94 -7.24 1.82
C ASN A 53 21.67 -6.79 2.54
N GLY A 54 20.49 -6.94 1.95
CA GLY A 54 19.21 -6.51 2.54
C GLY A 54 19.06 -4.99 2.65
N ALA A 55 19.92 -4.19 2.01
CA ALA A 55 19.78 -2.74 1.99
C ALA A 55 18.42 -2.34 1.40
N GLY A 56 17.74 -1.43 2.09
CA GLY A 56 16.37 -1.00 1.75
C GLY A 56 15.27 -1.67 2.58
N ILE A 57 15.57 -2.66 3.44
CA ILE A 57 14.60 -3.18 4.41
C ILE A 57 14.30 -2.09 5.46
N PRO A 58 13.03 -1.74 5.70
CA PRO A 58 12.68 -0.65 6.61
C PRO A 58 12.71 -1.06 8.09
N ASP A 59 12.37 -2.31 8.42
CA ASP A 59 12.36 -2.83 9.79
C ASP A 59 13.25 -4.08 9.88
N SER A 60 14.31 -4.00 10.67
CA SER A 60 15.29 -5.08 10.83
C SER A 60 14.73 -6.32 11.54
N ARG A 61 13.58 -6.20 12.23
CA ARG A 61 12.88 -7.30 12.91
C ARG A 61 12.20 -8.24 11.92
N TYR A 62 11.83 -7.76 10.74
CA TYR A 62 11.24 -8.57 9.68
C TYR A 62 12.01 -8.38 8.38
N ARG A 63 12.85 -9.36 8.02
CA ARG A 63 13.78 -9.25 6.89
C ARG A 63 13.27 -9.83 5.58
N LEU A 64 12.03 -10.32 5.55
CA LEU A 64 11.43 -10.92 4.36
C LEU A 64 10.67 -9.87 3.55
N THR A 65 10.39 -10.19 2.29
CA THR A 65 9.60 -9.36 1.36
C THR A 65 8.37 -10.14 0.89
N PRO A 66 7.28 -9.47 0.47
CA PRO A 66 7.05 -8.03 0.44
C PRO A 66 6.76 -7.40 1.81
N GLN A 67 6.95 -6.07 1.92
CA GLN A 67 6.47 -5.25 3.04
C GLN A 67 5.78 -4.00 2.49
N ILE A 68 4.74 -3.53 3.19
CA ILE A 68 4.07 -2.27 2.90
C ILE A 68 4.09 -1.38 4.14
N SER A 69 4.46 -0.11 3.95
CA SER A 69 4.33 0.95 4.96
C SER A 69 3.22 1.91 4.59
N PHE A 70 2.41 2.28 5.56
CA PHE A 70 1.44 3.38 5.48
C PHE A 70 1.92 4.52 6.38
N SER A 71 2.27 5.65 5.78
CA SER A 71 2.62 6.88 6.50
C SER A 71 1.60 7.97 6.26
N PRO A 72 1.24 8.78 7.27
CA PRO A 72 0.46 10.00 7.04
C PRO A 72 1.18 10.92 6.05
N ARG A 73 0.44 11.46 5.09
CA ARG A 73 0.96 12.47 4.16
C ARG A 73 0.99 13.81 4.90
N HIS A 74 2.17 14.23 5.34
CA HIS A 74 2.34 15.54 5.97
C HIS A 74 2.24 16.63 4.90
N THR A 75 1.07 17.26 4.77
CA THR A 75 0.94 18.50 3.99
C THR A 75 1.57 19.64 4.80
N SER A 76 2.39 20.46 4.14
CA SER A 76 3.30 21.43 4.77
C SER A 76 2.62 22.57 5.56
N SER A 77 1.31 22.50 5.82
CA SER A 77 0.52 23.52 6.52
C SER A 77 0.04 23.11 7.93
N SER A 78 0.14 21.84 8.33
CA SER A 78 -0.27 21.43 9.69
C SER A 78 0.93 21.41 10.64
N LYS A 79 1.30 22.58 11.15
CA LYS A 79 2.12 22.69 12.36
C LYS A 79 1.23 22.24 13.53
N LEU A 80 1.27 20.96 13.89
CA LEU A 80 0.68 20.47 15.14
C LEU A 80 1.75 19.90 16.06
N THR A 81 1.53 20.24 17.32
CA THR A 81 2.29 20.04 18.55
C THR A 81 2.64 18.58 18.84
N ASP A 82 3.81 18.40 19.46
CA ASP A 82 4.32 17.17 20.04
C ASP A 82 3.25 16.36 20.78
N THR A 83 2.94 15.13 20.33
CA THR A 83 2.85 13.89 21.14
C THR A 83 2.32 12.66 20.38
N ASP A 84 1.84 12.79 19.14
CA ASP A 84 1.61 11.63 18.28
C ASP A 84 2.83 11.44 17.37
N ASN A 85 3.76 10.57 17.79
CA ASN A 85 4.81 10.04 16.92
C ASN A 85 4.17 9.70 15.57
N GLY A 86 4.71 10.20 14.46
CA GLY A 86 4.30 9.87 13.10
C GLY A 86 4.48 8.37 12.81
N ALA A 87 3.63 7.56 13.42
CA ALA A 87 3.77 6.11 13.50
C ALA A 87 3.32 5.52 12.18
N SER A 88 4.30 5.20 11.33
CA SER A 88 4.08 4.43 10.12
C SER A 88 3.62 3.01 10.48
N THR A 89 2.49 2.59 9.95
CA THR A 89 1.98 1.23 10.15
C THR A 89 2.55 0.31 9.08
N MET A 90 3.14 -0.81 9.49
CA MET A 90 3.73 -1.79 8.58
C MET A 90 2.85 -3.02 8.48
N ILE A 91 2.62 -3.50 7.25
CA ILE A 91 2.01 -4.79 6.97
C ILE A 91 3.03 -5.64 6.21
N VAL A 92 3.24 -6.85 6.69
CA VAL A 92 4.21 -7.82 6.16
C VAL A 92 3.48 -9.09 5.72
N ASP A 93 4.19 -9.98 5.02
CA ASP A 93 3.65 -11.18 4.38
C ASP A 93 2.67 -10.91 3.22
N SER A 94 2.88 -11.61 2.09
CA SER A 94 2.07 -11.37 0.89
C SER A 94 0.59 -11.68 1.08
N ALA A 95 0.24 -12.74 1.81
CA ALA A 95 -1.15 -13.11 2.01
C ALA A 95 -1.85 -12.14 2.96
N CYS A 96 -1.16 -11.76 4.05
CA CYS A 96 -1.67 -10.78 5.00
C CYS A 96 -1.90 -9.41 4.33
N ILE A 97 -0.95 -8.94 3.51
CA ILE A 97 -1.10 -7.72 2.71
C ILE A 97 -2.31 -7.80 1.78
N THR A 98 -2.44 -8.88 0.99
CA THR A 98 -3.59 -9.03 0.09
C THR A 98 -4.91 -9.18 0.84
N ASN A 99 -4.93 -9.68 2.07
CA ASN A 99 -6.15 -9.70 2.88
C ASN A 99 -6.51 -8.31 3.40
N ALA A 100 -5.51 -7.54 3.84
CA ALA A 100 -5.72 -6.18 4.33
C ALA A 100 -6.37 -5.28 3.26
N PHE A 101 -6.06 -5.50 1.99
CA PHE A 101 -6.68 -4.81 0.86
C PHE A 101 -8.10 -5.28 0.52
N ALA A 102 -8.52 -6.47 0.93
CA ALA A 102 -9.75 -7.10 0.45
C ALA A 102 -11.02 -6.33 0.81
N LYS A 103 -11.10 -5.84 2.05
CA LYS A 103 -12.22 -5.04 2.53
C LYS A 103 -12.27 -3.64 1.90
N PRO A 104 -11.19 -2.82 1.94
CA PRO A 104 -11.21 -1.48 1.35
C PRO A 104 -11.35 -1.48 -0.18
N LEU A 105 -10.89 -2.54 -0.86
CA LEU A 105 -11.00 -2.67 -2.33
C LEU A 105 -12.17 -3.56 -2.78
N HIS A 106 -13.04 -3.96 -1.84
CA HIS A 106 -14.31 -4.64 -2.09
C HIS A 106 -14.21 -5.98 -2.85
N TYR A 107 -13.13 -6.75 -2.67
CA TYR A 107 -13.00 -8.12 -3.21
C TYR A 107 -13.05 -9.21 -2.14
N GLU A 108 -13.40 -8.88 -0.90
CA GLU A 108 -13.51 -9.84 0.21
C GLU A 108 -14.36 -11.08 -0.11
N SER A 109 -15.44 -10.93 -0.88
CA SER A 109 -16.29 -12.05 -1.33
C SER A 109 -15.53 -13.08 -2.18
N GLN A 110 -14.52 -12.64 -2.95
CA GLN A 110 -13.70 -13.54 -3.76
C GLN A 110 -12.82 -14.43 -2.89
N LEU A 111 -12.41 -13.95 -1.70
CA LEU A 111 -11.61 -14.75 -0.77
C LEU A 111 -12.40 -15.93 -0.18
N GLN A 112 -13.74 -15.86 -0.19
CA GLN A 112 -14.63 -16.92 0.29
C GLN A 112 -15.00 -17.93 -0.80
N ASN A 113 -14.58 -17.70 -2.05
CA ASN A 113 -14.90 -18.61 -3.15
C ASN A 113 -14.21 -19.98 -2.93
N PRO A 114 -14.96 -21.10 -2.88
CA PRO A 114 -14.41 -22.42 -2.61
C PRO A 114 -13.27 -22.83 -3.56
N HIS A 115 -13.35 -22.44 -4.84
CA HIS A 115 -12.29 -22.72 -5.83
C HIS A 115 -11.00 -21.96 -5.52
N ILE A 116 -11.11 -20.73 -5.02
CA ILE A 116 -9.96 -19.91 -4.61
C ILE A 116 -9.38 -20.47 -3.31
N THR A 117 -10.22 -20.77 -2.32
CA THR A 117 -9.78 -21.33 -1.03
C THR A 117 -9.06 -22.68 -1.20
N ALA A 118 -9.49 -23.52 -2.16
CA ALA A 118 -8.83 -24.80 -2.43
C ALA A 118 -7.39 -24.67 -2.95
N THR A 119 -7.10 -23.59 -3.69
CA THR A 119 -5.77 -23.33 -4.29
C THR A 119 -4.91 -22.39 -3.46
N ARG A 120 -5.52 -21.74 -2.46
CA ARG A 120 -4.88 -20.84 -1.50
C ARG A 120 -4.33 -21.65 -0.31
N LYS A 121 -3.27 -22.42 -0.54
CA LYS A 121 -2.45 -23.03 0.51
C LYS A 121 -1.09 -22.36 0.58
#